data_AF-A0A662Z1E0-F1
#
_entry.id   AF-A0A662Z1E0-F1
#
_cell.length_a   1.000
_cell.length_b   1.000
_cell.length_c   1.000
_cell.angle_alpha   90.00
_cell.angle_beta   90.00
_cell.angle_gamma   90.00
#
_symmetry.space_group_name_H-M   'P 1'
#
loop_
_entity.id
_entity.type
_entity.pdbx_description
1 polymer ?
#
loop_
_entity_poly.entity_id
_entity_poly.type
_entity_poly.pdbx_seq_one_letter_code
_entity_poly.pdbx_strand_id
1 'polypeptide(L)'
;MVTLNKRGVFMLVDILGSRVLRHVTEFKNFPYKVNNFIIDQSILTLTSEPIPTSMKDINTTELTDITIAHRDLNKGQWEKFEQSHSSVLIIDLLGELRSISEYNNSYYNTDSLKYININSGKKLSRIKQFRLLQEYIDDSFIEVLNRYEKVIIVKFVEDNSEESDFINGIFDMFEERIENKLLLEYIVDKNVNKFRAPIEFYHEINMDIKRFESDSYENQLLFNELLIDNELKVYINYIGDREYIYELFKNGKPFKKSKPTNSRFFKFQLKESAKYRIRVNLVDESIKPRLSKTYEYYKQSSTDKTITFVEMPDKNNLWLLDVLIDTSEINGIVGNLFKYKDGYQDIPVYDYSEVTHDFIPASKLLSIALEKIADMDHITFTRFLKNNEDSNNPLLVEFLTFLRAKR
;
A
#
# COMPACT_ATOMS: atom_id res chain seq x y z
N MET A 1 -7.52 32.36 -8.87
CA MET A 1 -8.66 31.91 -9.70
C MET A 1 -9.12 30.55 -9.22
N VAL A 2 -10.40 30.45 -8.87
CA VAL A 2 -11.10 29.23 -8.45
C VAL A 2 -11.72 28.63 -9.71
N THR A 3 -11.44 27.36 -9.99
CA THR A 3 -11.90 26.70 -11.20
C THR A 3 -13.38 26.39 -11.05
N LEU A 4 -14.23 27.22 -11.67
CA LEU A 4 -15.65 26.95 -11.83
C LEU A 4 -15.78 25.96 -12.99
N ASN A 5 -16.54 24.88 -12.81
CA ASN A 5 -16.95 24.05 -13.95
C ASN A 5 -17.71 24.94 -14.97
N LYS A 6 -17.85 24.53 -16.24
CA LYS A 6 -18.48 25.31 -17.35
C LYS A 6 -19.90 25.86 -17.05
N ARG A 7 -20.49 25.52 -15.90
CA ARG A 7 -21.80 25.96 -15.39
C ARG A 7 -21.77 26.76 -14.07
N GLY A 8 -20.62 27.15 -13.52
CA GLY A 8 -20.57 28.02 -12.33
C GLY A 8 -20.94 27.34 -11.00
N VAL A 9 -20.97 26.01 -10.94
CA VAL A 9 -21.30 25.23 -9.72
C VAL A 9 -20.01 24.64 -9.15
N PHE A 10 -19.77 24.83 -7.85
CA PHE A 10 -18.68 24.18 -7.12
C PHE A 10 -18.89 22.67 -7.13
N MET A 11 -17.85 21.90 -7.47
CA MET A 11 -17.88 20.46 -7.28
C MET A 11 -17.90 20.14 -5.79
N LEU A 12 -18.83 19.26 -5.41
CA LEU A 12 -18.95 18.76 -4.05
C LEU A 12 -17.94 17.64 -3.84
N VAL A 13 -17.30 17.65 -2.67
CA VAL A 13 -16.35 16.61 -2.27
C VAL A 13 -16.76 16.00 -0.94
N ASP A 14 -16.68 14.68 -0.85
CA ASP A 14 -16.68 13.98 0.42
C ASP A 14 -15.26 13.59 0.81
N ILE A 15 -14.98 13.55 2.11
CA ILE A 15 -13.64 13.30 2.62
C ILE A 15 -13.68 12.26 3.74
N LEU A 16 -12.98 11.14 3.53
CA LEU A 16 -12.52 10.22 4.57
C LEU A 16 -11.05 10.55 4.84
N GLY A 17 -10.73 11.21 5.96
CA GLY A 17 -9.34 11.64 6.12
C GLY A 17 -8.92 11.98 7.52
N SER A 18 -7.69 12.45 7.67
CA SER A 18 -7.14 12.85 8.96
C SER A 18 -7.22 14.37 9.18
N ARG A 19 -6.70 14.83 10.32
CA ARG A 19 -6.49 16.26 10.59
C ARG A 19 -5.61 16.96 9.55
N VAL A 20 -4.75 16.22 8.84
CA VAL A 20 -3.96 16.79 7.74
C VAL A 20 -4.87 17.36 6.66
N LEU A 21 -5.83 16.57 6.16
CA LEU A 21 -6.79 17.07 5.18
C LEU A 21 -7.70 18.16 5.73
N ARG A 22 -7.97 18.19 7.04
CA ARG A 22 -8.70 19.30 7.65
C ARG A 22 -7.99 20.63 7.40
N HIS A 23 -6.69 20.71 7.68
CA HIS A 23 -5.91 21.92 7.40
C HIS A 23 -5.84 22.25 5.90
N VAL A 24 -5.79 21.24 5.04
CA VAL A 24 -5.82 21.43 3.57
C VAL A 24 -7.15 22.05 3.11
N THR A 25 -8.27 21.66 3.70
CA THR A 25 -9.60 22.21 3.34
C THR A 25 -9.84 23.64 3.85
N GLU A 26 -9.05 24.12 4.82
CA GLU A 26 -9.16 25.47 5.39
C GLU A 26 -8.61 26.56 4.45
N PHE A 27 -7.83 26.17 3.43
CA PHE A 27 -7.32 27.11 2.45
C PHE A 27 -8.44 27.71 1.60
N LYS A 28 -8.50 29.04 1.50
CA LYS A 28 -9.49 29.77 0.70
C LYS A 28 -9.54 29.37 -0.77
N ASN A 29 -8.43 28.84 -1.30
CA ASN A 29 -8.28 28.41 -2.69
C ASN A 29 -8.42 26.89 -2.87
N PHE A 30 -8.88 26.15 -1.85
CA PHE A 30 -9.22 24.74 -1.96
C PHE A 30 -10.25 24.53 -3.09
N PRO A 31 -10.06 23.56 -3.99
CA PRO A 31 -10.79 23.51 -5.26
C PRO A 31 -12.25 23.03 -5.14
N TYR A 32 -12.65 22.48 -4.00
CA TYR A 32 -13.98 21.87 -3.83
C TYR A 32 -14.78 22.49 -2.69
N LYS A 33 -16.10 22.29 -2.73
CA LYS A 33 -16.97 22.56 -1.59
C LYS A 33 -17.18 21.24 -0.82
N VAL A 34 -16.72 21.19 0.43
CA VAL A 34 -16.86 20.01 1.28
C VAL A 34 -18.34 19.76 1.60
N ASN A 35 -18.81 18.56 1.29
CA ASN A 35 -20.16 18.09 1.60
C ASN A 35 -20.15 17.29 2.91
N ASN A 36 -19.49 16.13 2.93
CA ASN A 36 -19.23 15.36 4.15
C ASN A 36 -17.74 15.29 4.47
N PHE A 37 -17.39 15.32 5.75
CA PHE A 37 -16.03 15.11 6.22
C PHE A 37 -16.00 14.25 7.47
N ILE A 38 -15.52 13.02 7.31
CA ILE A 38 -15.16 12.13 8.40
C ILE A 38 -13.66 12.28 8.66
N ILE A 39 -13.34 12.82 9.83
CA ILE A 39 -11.97 13.11 10.27
C ILE A 39 -11.53 12.03 11.26
N ASP A 40 -10.35 11.45 11.15
CA ASP A 40 -9.76 10.58 12.20
C ASP A 40 -10.61 9.33 12.56
N GLN A 41 -11.35 8.77 11.60
CA GLN A 41 -11.96 7.45 11.73
C GLN A 41 -11.36 6.53 10.70
N SER A 42 -10.96 5.35 11.14
CA SER A 42 -10.58 4.26 10.24
C SER A 42 -11.82 3.70 9.54
N ILE A 43 -11.62 3.01 8.43
CA ILE A 43 -12.69 2.29 7.73
C ILE A 43 -13.34 1.27 8.68
N LEU A 44 -12.56 0.50 9.44
CA LEU A 44 -13.09 -0.49 10.39
C LEU A 44 -14.03 0.11 11.43
N THR A 45 -13.66 1.27 11.99
CA THR A 45 -14.52 1.95 12.96
C THR A 45 -15.77 2.51 12.30
N LEU A 46 -15.67 2.96 11.05
CA LEU A 46 -16.77 3.55 10.31
C LEU A 46 -17.84 2.53 9.91
N THR A 47 -17.43 1.29 9.58
CA THR A 47 -18.30 0.24 9.02
C THR A 47 -18.74 -0.81 10.04
N SER A 48 -18.45 -0.63 11.33
CA SER A 48 -18.85 -1.60 12.37
C SER A 48 -20.09 -1.14 13.15
N GLU A 49 -20.59 -1.98 14.06
CA GLU A 49 -21.83 -1.70 14.81
C GLU A 49 -21.68 -0.58 15.84
N PRO A 50 -22.66 0.33 16.04
CA PRO A 50 -22.53 1.44 16.98
C PRO A 50 -22.72 1.04 18.46
N ILE A 51 -22.22 1.89 19.36
CA ILE A 51 -22.67 2.00 20.76
C ILE A 51 -23.36 3.35 20.90
N PRO A 52 -24.69 3.39 20.79
CA PRO A 52 -25.44 4.64 20.92
C PRO A 52 -25.09 5.35 22.23
N THR A 53 -24.49 6.53 22.11
CA THR A 53 -23.95 7.28 23.25
C THR A 53 -24.27 8.75 23.06
N SER A 54 -24.88 9.39 24.05
CA SER A 54 -25.16 10.84 23.96
C SER A 54 -23.87 11.63 24.25
N MET A 55 -23.73 12.83 23.68
CA MET A 55 -22.56 13.69 23.96
C MET A 55 -22.33 13.95 25.46
N LYS A 56 -23.42 14.03 26.26
CA LYS A 56 -23.37 14.22 27.72
C LYS A 56 -22.75 13.04 28.49
N ASP A 57 -22.72 11.86 27.88
CA ASP A 57 -22.23 10.62 28.50
C ASP A 57 -20.74 10.41 28.22
N ILE A 58 -20.09 11.32 27.49
CA ILE A 58 -18.67 11.29 27.13
C ILE A 58 -17.88 12.08 28.17
N ASN A 59 -17.03 11.37 28.91
CA ASN A 59 -16.29 11.85 30.07
C ASN A 59 -15.01 12.61 29.69
N THR A 60 -15.18 13.79 29.09
CA THR A 60 -14.11 14.78 28.84
C THR A 60 -14.70 16.18 28.75
N THR A 61 -13.88 17.20 29.00
CA THR A 61 -14.27 18.61 28.87
C THR A 61 -13.93 19.19 27.50
N GLU A 62 -13.11 18.50 26.70
CA GLU A 62 -12.66 18.97 25.38
C GLU A 62 -13.73 18.71 24.32
N LEU A 63 -14.36 19.77 23.80
CA LEU A 63 -15.45 19.66 22.82
C LEU A 63 -15.05 18.88 21.55
N THR A 64 -13.78 19.00 21.13
CA THR A 64 -13.25 18.26 19.98
C THR A 64 -13.25 16.76 20.24
N ASP A 65 -12.86 16.35 21.44
CA ASP A 65 -12.79 14.94 21.83
C ASP A 65 -14.21 14.37 22.00
N ILE A 66 -15.12 15.15 22.61
CA ILE A 66 -16.56 14.81 22.68
C ILE A 66 -17.10 14.54 21.28
N THR A 67 -16.82 15.44 20.33
CA THR A 67 -17.37 15.34 18.96
C THR A 67 -16.80 14.12 18.23
N ILE A 68 -15.48 13.88 18.32
CA ILE A 68 -14.83 12.74 17.68
C ILE A 68 -15.34 11.42 18.27
N ALA A 69 -15.36 11.31 19.61
CA ALA A 69 -15.82 10.12 20.31
C ALA A 69 -17.31 9.85 20.05
N HIS A 70 -18.16 10.87 20.11
CA HIS A 70 -19.58 10.73 19.79
C HIS A 70 -19.79 10.18 18.37
N ARG A 71 -19.06 10.73 17.40
CA ARG A 71 -19.18 10.29 16.00
C ARG A 71 -18.66 8.86 15.81
N ASP A 72 -17.60 8.48 16.51
CA ASP A 72 -17.00 7.14 16.44
C ASP A 72 -17.85 6.07 17.11
N LEU A 73 -18.47 6.40 18.24
CA LEU A 73 -19.36 5.48 18.95
C LEU A 73 -20.69 5.29 18.22
N ASN A 74 -21.26 6.35 17.64
CA ASN A 74 -22.58 6.29 17.00
C ASN A 74 -22.55 5.92 15.51
N LYS A 75 -21.40 6.03 14.82
CA LYS A 75 -21.13 5.52 13.45
C LYS A 75 -22.06 5.94 12.30
N GLY A 76 -23.05 6.81 12.54
CA GLY A 76 -24.01 7.27 11.54
C GLY A 76 -23.48 8.21 10.45
N GLN A 77 -22.21 8.09 10.06
CA GLN A 77 -21.64 8.85 8.95
C GLN A 77 -21.45 8.02 7.69
N TRP A 78 -21.32 6.69 7.78
CA TRP A 78 -21.16 5.85 6.59
C TRP A 78 -22.36 5.96 5.65
N GLU A 79 -23.58 5.92 6.18
CA GLU A 79 -24.82 6.11 5.41
C GLU A 79 -24.82 7.42 4.60
N LYS A 80 -24.17 8.48 5.11
CA LYS A 80 -24.06 9.76 4.39
C LYS A 80 -23.17 9.67 3.16
N PHE A 81 -22.18 8.79 3.17
CA PHE A 81 -21.31 8.52 2.02
C PHE A 81 -22.02 7.60 1.02
N GLU A 82 -22.75 6.58 1.51
CA GLU A 82 -23.53 5.68 0.65
C GLU A 82 -24.62 6.41 -0.14
N GLN A 83 -25.24 7.41 0.48
CA GLN A 83 -26.32 8.22 -0.10
C GLN A 83 -25.82 9.51 -0.76
N SER A 84 -24.51 9.77 -0.76
CA SER A 84 -23.98 11.04 -1.23
C SER A 84 -24.17 11.25 -2.73
N HIS A 85 -24.21 12.52 -3.14
CA HIS A 85 -24.22 12.95 -4.54
C HIS A 85 -22.98 13.80 -4.88
N SER A 86 -21.94 13.76 -4.05
CA SER A 86 -20.66 14.39 -4.39
C SER A 86 -20.02 13.69 -5.57
N SER A 87 -19.40 14.46 -6.47
CA SER A 87 -18.68 13.88 -7.61
C SER A 87 -17.28 13.41 -7.23
N VAL A 88 -16.69 13.97 -6.17
CA VAL A 88 -15.34 13.67 -5.74
C VAL A 88 -15.33 13.07 -4.34
N LEU A 89 -14.50 12.05 -4.14
CA LEU A 89 -14.13 11.51 -2.84
C LEU A 89 -12.63 11.70 -2.63
N ILE A 90 -12.22 12.15 -1.44
CA ILE A 90 -10.82 12.13 -1.02
C ILE A 90 -10.68 11.15 0.13
N ILE A 91 -9.74 10.21 0.01
CA ILE A 91 -9.38 9.24 1.04
C ILE A 91 -7.93 9.52 1.47
N ASP A 92 -7.73 9.97 2.70
CA ASP A 92 -6.40 10.07 3.33
C ASP A 92 -6.17 8.89 4.27
N LEU A 93 -5.19 8.06 3.91
CA LEU A 93 -4.91 6.80 4.60
C LEU A 93 -4.31 6.99 6.00
N LEU A 94 -3.89 8.19 6.40
CA LEU A 94 -3.43 8.44 7.78
C LEU A 94 -4.49 8.16 8.85
N GLY A 95 -5.78 8.22 8.48
CA GLY A 95 -6.88 7.82 9.37
C GLY A 95 -6.76 6.37 9.85
N GLU A 96 -6.16 5.49 9.04
CA GLU A 96 -6.02 4.06 9.33
C GLU A 96 -4.95 3.76 10.39
N LEU A 97 -4.02 4.70 10.65
CA LEU A 97 -2.99 4.54 11.68
C LEU A 97 -3.54 4.70 13.11
N ARG A 98 -4.83 5.05 13.26
CA ARG A 98 -5.48 5.18 14.57
C ARG A 98 -5.42 3.88 15.36
N SER A 99 -5.26 4.00 16.67
CA SER A 99 -5.36 2.85 17.58
C SER A 99 -6.82 2.41 17.65
N ILE A 100 -7.08 1.15 17.31
CA ILE A 100 -8.43 0.58 17.33
C ILE A 100 -8.52 -0.46 18.44
N SER A 101 -9.66 -0.49 19.11
CA SER A 101 -10.02 -1.49 20.11
C SER A 101 -11.28 -2.23 19.68
N GLU A 102 -11.29 -3.53 19.92
CA GLU A 102 -12.46 -4.39 19.78
C GLU A 102 -13.27 -4.40 21.09
N TYR A 103 -14.57 -4.15 20.99
CA TYR A 103 -15.51 -4.23 22.09
C TYR A 103 -16.86 -4.74 21.58
N ASN A 104 -17.42 -5.78 22.24
CA ASN A 104 -18.67 -6.44 21.84
C ASN A 104 -18.72 -6.78 20.33
N ASN A 105 -17.66 -7.39 19.80
CA ASN A 105 -17.52 -7.77 18.38
C ASN A 105 -17.61 -6.59 17.39
N SER A 106 -17.30 -5.38 17.84
CA SER A 106 -17.30 -4.16 17.04
C SER A 106 -16.04 -3.35 17.31
N TYR A 107 -15.72 -2.40 16.43
CA TYR A 107 -14.44 -1.69 16.42
C TYR A 107 -14.60 -0.20 16.67
N TYR A 108 -13.75 0.37 17.51
CA TYR A 108 -13.79 1.77 17.90
C TYR A 108 -12.38 2.33 18.02
N ASN A 109 -12.22 3.64 17.85
CA ASN A 109 -10.97 4.27 18.24
C ASN A 109 -10.76 4.03 19.74
N THR A 110 -9.57 3.56 20.11
CA THR A 110 -9.23 3.26 21.51
C THR A 110 -9.45 4.47 22.41
N ASP A 111 -9.20 5.68 21.91
CA ASP A 111 -9.42 6.92 22.65
C ASP A 111 -10.91 7.20 22.89
N SER A 112 -11.79 6.91 21.94
CA SER A 112 -13.25 7.10 22.10
C SER A 112 -13.80 6.24 23.24
N LEU A 113 -13.36 4.98 23.34
CA LEU A 113 -13.81 4.07 24.40
C LEU A 113 -13.37 4.52 25.80
N LYS A 114 -12.22 5.21 25.92
CA LYS A 114 -11.74 5.73 27.21
C LYS A 114 -12.73 6.71 27.83
N TYR A 115 -13.50 7.42 27.02
CA TYR A 115 -14.40 8.45 27.49
C TYR A 115 -15.75 7.93 27.99
N ILE A 116 -16.11 6.65 27.80
CA ILE A 116 -17.45 6.14 28.18
C ILE A 116 -17.45 5.25 29.43
N ASN A 117 -16.40 5.29 30.25
CA ASN A 117 -16.27 4.51 31.50
C ASN A 117 -16.51 2.98 31.34
N ILE A 118 -16.42 2.48 30.10
CA ILE A 118 -16.44 1.05 29.79
C ILE A 118 -15.00 0.58 29.79
N ASN A 119 -14.75 -0.67 30.22
CA ASN A 119 -13.42 -1.26 30.13
C ASN A 119 -12.94 -1.13 28.67
N SER A 120 -11.90 -0.32 28.45
CA SER A 120 -11.41 0.00 27.12
C SER A 120 -11.13 -1.31 26.39
N GLY A 121 -11.93 -1.62 25.37
CA GLY A 121 -11.92 -2.91 24.69
C GLY A 121 -10.53 -3.38 24.28
N LYS A 122 -10.41 -4.64 23.88
CA LYS A 122 -9.11 -5.25 23.53
C LYS A 122 -8.47 -4.47 22.38
N LYS A 123 -7.37 -3.78 22.65
CA LYS A 123 -6.61 -3.05 21.63
C LYS A 123 -6.13 -4.04 20.56
N LEU A 124 -6.38 -3.72 19.30
CA LEU A 124 -5.94 -4.51 18.16
C LEU A 124 -4.46 -4.24 17.85
N SER A 125 -3.76 -5.29 17.44
CA SER A 125 -2.47 -5.15 16.76
C SER A 125 -2.68 -4.61 15.35
N ARG A 126 -1.64 -4.04 14.74
CA ARG A 126 -1.69 -3.57 13.35
C ARG A 126 -2.01 -4.70 12.38
N ILE A 127 -1.47 -5.88 12.63
CA ILE A 127 -1.76 -7.08 11.83
C ILE A 127 -3.24 -7.47 11.90
N LYS A 128 -3.80 -7.55 13.11
CA LYS A 128 -5.22 -7.90 13.25
C LYS A 128 -6.11 -6.83 12.61
N GLN A 129 -5.74 -5.56 12.73
CA GLN A 129 -6.41 -4.47 12.04
C GLN A 129 -6.34 -4.64 10.51
N PHE A 130 -5.18 -4.99 9.96
CA PHE A 130 -5.00 -5.21 8.52
C PHE A 130 -5.87 -6.35 8.01
N ARG A 131 -5.89 -7.50 8.71
CA ARG A 131 -6.73 -8.65 8.36
C ARG A 131 -8.21 -8.29 8.36
N LEU A 132 -8.66 -7.56 9.37
CA LEU A 132 -10.04 -7.09 9.42
C LEU A 132 -10.34 -6.11 8.28
N LEU A 133 -9.42 -5.21 7.93
CA LEU A 133 -9.62 -4.33 6.77
C LEU A 133 -9.77 -5.13 5.47
N GLN A 134 -9.04 -6.23 5.29
CA GLN A 134 -9.24 -7.13 4.14
C GLN A 134 -10.65 -7.72 4.09
N GLU A 135 -11.26 -7.99 5.24
CA GLU A 135 -12.62 -8.52 5.35
C GLU A 135 -13.69 -7.41 5.13
N TYR A 136 -13.47 -6.21 5.67
CA TYR A 136 -14.43 -5.10 5.64
C TYR A 136 -14.37 -4.26 4.35
N ILE A 137 -13.23 -4.22 3.66
CA ILE A 137 -13.13 -3.64 2.31
C ILE A 137 -13.62 -4.70 1.33
N ASP A 138 -14.91 -4.99 1.40
CA ASP A 138 -15.60 -5.96 0.55
C ASP A 138 -16.05 -5.33 -0.78
N ASP A 139 -16.79 -6.07 -1.59
CA ASP A 139 -17.28 -5.56 -2.88
C ASP A 139 -18.31 -4.43 -2.72
N SER A 140 -19.09 -4.42 -1.63
CA SER A 140 -20.07 -3.37 -1.35
C SER A 140 -19.38 -2.04 -1.05
N PHE A 141 -18.33 -2.07 -0.20
CA PHE A 141 -17.54 -0.89 0.10
C PHE A 141 -16.89 -0.32 -1.16
N ILE A 142 -16.29 -1.18 -1.99
CA ILE A 142 -15.69 -0.77 -3.27
C ILE A 142 -16.73 -0.21 -4.24
N GLU A 143 -17.93 -0.79 -4.30
CA GLU A 143 -19.02 -0.27 -5.13
C GLU A 143 -19.36 1.17 -4.76
N VAL A 144 -19.45 1.49 -3.45
CA VAL A 144 -19.67 2.86 -2.97
C VAL A 144 -18.57 3.79 -3.45
N LEU A 145 -17.30 3.37 -3.38
CA LEU A 145 -16.18 4.20 -3.85
C LEU A 145 -16.22 4.43 -5.37
N ASN A 146 -16.63 3.43 -6.15
CA ASN A 146 -16.70 3.53 -7.61
C ASN A 146 -17.88 4.38 -8.13
N ARG A 147 -18.84 4.77 -7.28
CA ARG A 147 -19.90 5.73 -7.64
C ARG A 147 -19.40 7.15 -7.86
N TYR A 148 -18.27 7.50 -7.26
CA TYR A 148 -17.67 8.83 -7.41
C TYR A 148 -17.02 8.95 -8.79
N GLU A 149 -17.18 10.11 -9.43
CA GLU A 149 -16.50 10.44 -10.70
C GLU A 149 -14.97 10.47 -10.53
N LYS A 150 -14.50 10.78 -9.32
CA LYS A 150 -13.07 10.87 -8.98
C LYS A 150 -12.83 10.47 -7.53
N VAL A 151 -11.92 9.53 -7.30
CA VAL A 151 -11.46 9.13 -5.95
C VAL A 151 -9.99 9.50 -5.78
N ILE A 152 -9.68 10.56 -5.03
CA ILE A 152 -8.30 10.98 -4.76
C ILE A 152 -7.81 10.26 -3.50
N ILE A 153 -6.87 9.34 -3.66
CA ILE A 153 -6.20 8.67 -2.54
C ILE A 153 -4.94 9.45 -2.20
N VAL A 154 -4.84 9.90 -0.96
CA VAL A 154 -3.68 10.58 -0.39
C VAL A 154 -2.98 9.61 0.54
N LYS A 155 -1.71 9.34 0.28
CA LYS A 155 -0.86 8.51 1.14
C LYS A 155 0.43 9.21 1.50
N PHE A 156 0.86 9.01 2.73
CA PHE A 156 2.11 9.52 3.27
C PHE A 156 2.97 8.34 3.67
N VAL A 157 4.17 8.25 3.09
CA VAL A 157 5.10 7.16 3.30
C VAL A 157 6.41 7.71 3.86
N GLU A 158 7.03 6.94 4.73
CA GLU A 158 8.33 7.17 5.35
C GLU A 158 9.24 6.00 4.98
N ASP A 159 10.51 6.27 4.71
CA ASP A 159 11.44 5.22 4.33
C ASP A 159 11.64 4.20 5.46
N ASN A 160 11.40 2.92 5.14
CA ASN A 160 11.60 1.76 6.03
C ASN A 160 10.82 1.82 7.35
N SER A 161 9.57 2.29 7.30
CA SER A 161 8.65 2.36 8.45
C SER A 161 7.55 1.30 8.37
N GLU A 162 7.26 0.63 9.48
CA GLU A 162 6.12 -0.31 9.61
C GLU A 162 4.78 0.38 9.27
N GLU A 163 4.62 1.64 9.66
CA GLU A 163 3.42 2.42 9.33
C GLU A 163 3.28 2.59 7.81
N SER A 164 4.41 2.76 7.10
CA SER A 164 4.41 2.92 5.65
C SER A 164 4.12 1.62 4.93
N ASP A 165 4.63 0.51 5.46
CA ASP A 165 4.28 -0.83 4.96
C ASP A 165 2.79 -1.08 5.14
N PHE A 166 2.23 -0.75 6.31
CA PHE A 166 0.79 -0.87 6.59
C PHE A 166 -0.06 0.00 5.66
N ILE A 167 0.30 1.27 5.47
CA ILE A 167 -0.40 2.20 4.55
C ILE A 167 -0.34 1.72 3.11
N ASN A 168 0.82 1.25 2.64
CA ASN A 168 0.95 0.70 1.30
C ASN A 168 0.12 -0.58 1.15
N GLY A 169 0.11 -1.47 2.15
CA GLY A 169 -0.74 -2.65 2.13
C GLY A 169 -2.23 -2.32 2.00
N ILE A 170 -2.70 -1.28 2.67
CA ILE A 170 -4.09 -0.80 2.55
C ILE A 170 -4.35 -0.21 1.17
N PHE A 171 -3.44 0.64 0.67
CA PHE A 171 -3.53 1.18 -0.68
C PHE A 171 -3.65 0.08 -1.73
N ASP A 172 -2.86 -0.98 -1.59
CA ASP A 172 -2.88 -2.13 -2.49
C ASP A 172 -4.20 -2.90 -2.45
N MET A 173 -5.04 -2.75 -1.41
CA MET A 173 -6.42 -3.30 -1.40
C MET A 173 -7.35 -2.50 -2.32
N PHE A 174 -7.08 -1.21 -2.50
CA PHE A 174 -7.83 -0.32 -3.39
C PHE A 174 -7.29 -0.30 -4.82
N GLU A 175 -5.99 -0.57 -4.99
CA GLU A 175 -5.25 -0.27 -6.22
C GLU A 175 -5.89 -0.86 -7.47
N GLU A 176 -6.35 -2.11 -7.46
CA GLU A 176 -6.94 -2.71 -8.68
C GLU A 176 -8.47 -2.61 -8.71
N ARG A 177 -9.10 -2.21 -7.59
CA ARG A 177 -10.56 -2.28 -7.39
C ARG A 177 -11.28 -0.95 -7.58
N ILE A 178 -10.57 0.19 -7.45
CA ILE A 178 -11.14 1.53 -7.70
C ILE A 178 -10.72 2.04 -9.09
N GLU A 179 -11.71 2.17 -9.98
CA GLU A 179 -11.51 2.51 -11.39
C GLU A 179 -11.08 3.99 -11.57
N ASN A 180 -11.86 4.89 -10.97
CA ASN A 180 -11.71 6.34 -11.11
C ASN A 180 -10.79 6.95 -10.04
N LYS A 181 -9.80 6.20 -9.58
CA LYS A 181 -8.88 6.73 -8.57
C LYS A 181 -7.83 7.67 -9.17
N LEU A 182 -7.28 8.52 -8.32
CA LEU A 182 -6.06 9.32 -8.52
C LEU A 182 -5.20 9.15 -7.26
N LEU A 183 -3.88 9.20 -7.41
CA LEU A 183 -2.95 8.99 -6.30
C LEU A 183 -2.12 10.26 -6.03
N LEU A 184 -2.07 10.69 -4.78
CA LEU A 184 -1.09 11.63 -4.26
C LEU A 184 -0.24 10.93 -3.21
N GLU A 185 1.05 10.80 -3.49
CA GLU A 185 2.01 10.14 -2.62
C GLU A 185 3.06 11.13 -2.15
N TYR A 186 3.20 11.27 -0.84
CA TYR A 186 4.20 12.13 -0.21
C TYR A 186 5.20 11.30 0.57
N ILE A 187 6.48 11.44 0.23
CA ILE A 187 7.57 10.88 1.03
C ILE A 187 7.90 11.89 2.11
N VAL A 188 7.71 11.51 3.37
CA VAL A 188 7.90 12.39 4.53
C VAL A 188 9.05 11.86 5.38
N ASP A 189 9.86 12.77 5.91
CA ASP A 189 10.88 12.41 6.91
C ASP A 189 10.19 11.94 8.20
N LYS A 190 10.66 10.81 8.76
CA LYS A 190 10.17 10.23 10.03
C LYS A 190 10.13 11.20 11.21
N ASN A 191 10.93 12.26 11.18
CA ASN A 191 11.01 13.26 12.25
C ASN A 191 9.96 14.38 12.09
N VAL A 192 9.28 14.46 10.94
CA VAL A 192 8.29 15.49 10.67
C VAL A 192 6.93 15.04 11.17
N ASN A 193 6.39 15.76 12.15
CA ASN A 193 5.01 15.55 12.58
C ASN A 193 4.04 16.15 11.55
N LYS A 194 3.51 15.31 10.67
CA LYS A 194 2.54 15.66 9.61
C LYS A 194 1.29 16.39 10.16
N PHE A 195 0.86 16.07 11.39
CA PHE A 195 -0.29 16.69 12.04
C PHE A 195 0.00 18.08 12.63
N ARG A 196 1.26 18.50 12.66
CA ARG A 196 1.73 19.81 13.14
C ARG A 196 2.83 20.37 12.23
N ALA A 197 2.68 20.15 10.93
CA ALA A 197 3.63 20.61 9.92
C ALA A 197 3.45 22.12 9.66
N PRO A 198 4.46 22.79 9.09
CA PRO A 198 4.32 24.17 8.61
C PRO A 198 3.21 24.31 7.57
N ILE A 199 2.66 25.52 7.42
CA ILE A 199 1.55 25.78 6.49
C ILE A 199 1.89 25.45 5.03
N GLU A 200 3.16 25.56 4.67
CA GLU A 200 3.71 25.25 3.35
C GLU A 200 3.48 23.78 2.98
N PHE A 201 3.59 22.87 3.95
CA PHE A 201 3.32 21.44 3.75
C PHE A 201 1.86 21.19 3.35
N TYR A 202 0.92 21.80 4.07
CA TYR A 202 -0.51 21.68 3.73
C TYR A 202 -0.86 22.41 2.44
N HIS A 203 -0.16 23.51 2.15
CA HIS A 203 -0.35 24.28 0.92
C HIS A 203 0.08 23.47 -0.31
N GLU A 204 1.19 22.75 -0.23
CA GLU A 204 1.66 21.85 -1.29
C GLU A 204 0.58 20.80 -1.62
N ILE A 205 0.02 20.14 -0.59
CA ILE A 205 -1.05 19.15 -0.77
C ILE A 205 -2.28 19.78 -1.46
N ASN A 206 -2.70 20.97 -1.01
CA ASN A 206 -3.80 21.70 -1.63
C ASN A 206 -3.52 22.01 -3.11
N MET A 207 -2.30 22.45 -3.43
CA MET A 207 -1.90 22.75 -4.79
C MET A 207 -1.89 21.51 -5.67
N ASP A 208 -1.47 20.36 -5.16
CA ASP A 208 -1.49 19.08 -5.88
C ASP A 208 -2.92 18.57 -6.11
N ILE A 209 -3.81 18.66 -5.13
CA ILE A 209 -5.24 18.37 -5.33
C ILE A 209 -5.81 19.30 -6.41
N LYS A 210 -5.46 20.58 -6.38
CA LYS A 210 -5.90 21.56 -7.38
C LYS A 210 -5.35 21.28 -8.78
N ARG A 211 -4.17 20.65 -8.92
CA ARG A 211 -3.62 20.27 -10.23
C ARG A 211 -4.54 19.32 -10.99
N PHE A 212 -5.29 18.45 -10.31
CA PHE A 212 -6.28 17.56 -10.94
C PHE A 212 -7.47 18.29 -11.57
N GLU A 213 -7.61 19.59 -11.33
CA GLU A 213 -8.63 20.46 -11.91
C GLU A 213 -8.05 21.45 -12.94
N SER A 214 -6.76 21.36 -13.24
CA SER A 214 -6.10 22.26 -14.19
C SER A 214 -6.32 21.80 -15.62
N ASP A 215 -6.61 22.71 -16.55
CA ASP A 215 -6.69 22.42 -17.99
C ASP A 215 -5.38 21.80 -18.54
N SER A 216 -4.24 22.12 -17.91
CA SER A 216 -2.94 21.58 -18.30
C SER A 216 -2.75 20.12 -17.88
N TYR A 217 -3.53 19.63 -16.92
CA TYR A 217 -3.45 18.25 -16.42
C TYR A 217 -3.76 17.25 -17.53
N GLU A 218 -4.75 17.56 -18.37
CA GLU A 218 -5.08 16.77 -19.55
C GLU A 218 -3.94 16.72 -20.57
N ASN A 219 -2.97 17.63 -20.52
CA ASN A 219 -1.86 17.65 -21.48
C ASN A 219 -0.57 17.01 -20.93
N GLN A 220 -0.65 16.29 -19.81
CA GLN A 220 0.49 15.65 -19.16
C GLN A 220 0.33 14.14 -19.03
N LEU A 221 1.47 13.45 -19.08
CA LEU A 221 1.56 12.00 -18.81
C LEU A 221 2.09 11.80 -17.39
N LEU A 222 1.18 11.86 -16.43
CA LEU A 222 1.47 11.69 -15.01
C LEU A 222 1.30 10.22 -14.64
N PHE A 223 2.36 9.61 -14.11
CA PHE A 223 2.30 8.26 -13.58
C PHE A 223 3.21 8.08 -12.36
N ASN A 224 2.86 7.08 -11.56
CA ASN A 224 3.63 6.57 -10.45
C ASN A 224 4.20 5.21 -10.85
N GLU A 225 5.35 4.86 -10.29
CA GLU A 225 6.08 3.65 -10.63
C GLU A 225 6.68 3.00 -9.38
N LEU A 226 6.61 1.68 -9.28
CA LEU A 226 7.07 0.94 -8.11
C LEU A 226 7.64 -0.42 -8.52
N LEU A 227 8.78 -0.81 -7.93
CA LEU A 227 9.32 -2.16 -8.02
C LEU A 227 9.04 -2.86 -6.69
N ILE A 228 8.23 -3.93 -6.73
CA ILE A 228 8.03 -4.85 -5.61
C ILE A 228 8.46 -6.24 -6.11
N ASP A 229 9.36 -6.89 -5.37
CA ASP A 229 9.93 -8.18 -5.74
C ASP A 229 10.41 -8.24 -7.19
N ASN A 230 9.67 -8.94 -8.04
CA ASN A 230 9.93 -9.11 -9.47
C ASN A 230 8.91 -8.43 -10.39
N GLU A 231 8.07 -7.56 -9.85
CA GLU A 231 7.07 -6.81 -10.58
C GLU A 231 7.44 -5.32 -10.60
N LEU A 232 7.77 -4.82 -11.80
CA LEU A 232 7.84 -3.37 -12.02
C LEU A 232 6.47 -2.89 -12.48
N LYS A 233 5.79 -2.18 -11.59
CA LYS A 233 4.43 -1.67 -11.75
C LYS A 233 4.45 -0.20 -12.15
N VAL A 234 3.50 0.18 -13.00
CA VAL A 234 3.21 1.57 -13.35
C VAL A 234 1.72 1.82 -13.22
N TYR A 235 1.40 2.99 -12.69
CA TYR A 235 0.04 3.47 -12.55
C TYR A 235 -0.12 4.87 -13.14
N ILE A 236 -1.01 5.01 -14.13
CA ILE A 236 -1.33 6.29 -14.77
C ILE A 236 -2.30 7.08 -13.91
N ASN A 237 -1.83 8.24 -13.48
CA ASN A 237 -2.58 9.18 -12.66
C ASN A 237 -3.35 10.16 -13.57
N TYR A 238 -4.30 9.63 -14.35
CA TYR A 238 -5.22 10.37 -15.24
C TYR A 238 -6.52 9.58 -15.46
N ILE A 239 -7.69 10.21 -15.25
CA ILE A 239 -9.01 9.62 -15.52
C ILE A 239 -9.48 10.07 -16.91
N GLY A 240 -9.84 9.12 -17.76
CA GLY A 240 -10.39 9.38 -19.09
C GLY A 240 -9.96 8.34 -20.12
N ASP A 241 -10.54 8.44 -21.31
CA ASP A 241 -10.28 7.51 -22.41
C ASP A 241 -8.94 7.83 -23.08
N ARG A 242 -7.94 7.00 -22.79
CA ARG A 242 -6.63 7.02 -23.44
C ARG A 242 -6.18 5.60 -23.70
N GLU A 243 -5.49 5.42 -24.81
CA GLU A 243 -4.83 4.16 -25.11
C GLU A 243 -3.32 4.32 -24.96
N TYR A 244 -2.73 3.45 -24.15
CA TYR A 244 -1.33 3.49 -23.73
C TYR A 244 -0.54 2.34 -24.36
N ILE A 245 0.74 2.61 -24.63
CA ILE A 245 1.75 1.60 -24.89
C ILE A 245 2.82 1.71 -23.81
N TYR A 246 2.93 0.67 -22.99
CA TYR A 246 3.94 0.53 -21.96
C TYR A 246 5.16 -0.18 -22.54
N GLU A 247 6.34 0.39 -22.38
CA GLU A 247 7.58 -0.19 -22.87
C GLU A 247 8.58 -0.35 -21.74
N LEU A 248 9.04 -1.58 -21.56
CA LEU A 248 10.09 -1.92 -20.63
C LEU A 248 11.44 -1.79 -21.33
N PHE A 249 12.32 -0.98 -20.77
CA PHE A 249 13.72 -0.89 -21.13
C PHE A 249 14.53 -1.75 -20.16
N LYS A 250 15.49 -2.51 -20.69
CA LYS A 250 16.47 -3.30 -19.94
C LYS A 250 17.87 -2.79 -20.29
N ASN A 251 18.65 -2.38 -19.29
CA ASN A 251 20.01 -1.84 -19.44
C ASN A 251 20.09 -0.73 -20.51
N GLY A 252 19.10 0.16 -20.51
CA GLY A 252 19.04 1.31 -21.43
C GLY A 252 18.52 1.02 -22.85
N LYS A 253 18.18 -0.23 -23.18
CA LYS A 253 17.63 -0.61 -24.50
C LYS A 253 16.17 -1.07 -24.38
N PRO A 254 15.30 -0.81 -25.38
CA PRO A 254 13.96 -1.38 -25.42
C PRO A 254 14.01 -2.91 -25.33
N PHE A 255 13.19 -3.49 -24.47
CA PHE A 255 13.20 -4.93 -24.18
C PHE A 255 11.84 -5.59 -24.42
N LYS A 256 10.76 -5.02 -23.88
CA LYS A 256 9.38 -5.48 -24.10
C LYS A 256 8.45 -4.30 -24.29
N LYS A 257 7.32 -4.54 -24.95
CA LYS A 257 6.23 -3.57 -25.06
C LYS A 257 4.88 -4.25 -24.90
N SER A 258 3.92 -3.54 -24.31
CA SER A 258 2.53 -3.98 -24.27
C SER A 258 1.88 -3.86 -25.66
N LYS A 259 0.74 -4.53 -25.84
CA LYS A 259 -0.23 -4.09 -26.85
C LYS A 259 -0.83 -2.75 -26.39
N PRO A 260 -1.41 -1.97 -27.33
CA PRO A 260 -2.29 -0.87 -26.97
C PRO A 260 -3.34 -1.32 -25.95
N THR A 261 -3.53 -0.53 -24.90
CA THR A 261 -4.49 -0.82 -23.83
C THR A 261 -4.98 0.46 -23.20
N ASN A 262 -6.24 0.47 -22.78
CA ASN A 262 -6.82 1.53 -21.95
C ASN A 262 -6.53 1.34 -20.45
N SER A 263 -5.88 0.22 -20.06
CA SER A 263 -5.55 -0.01 -18.66
C SER A 263 -4.59 1.04 -18.15
N ARG A 264 -4.99 1.72 -17.07
CA ARG A 264 -4.16 2.67 -16.32
C ARG A 264 -3.14 1.98 -15.43
N PHE A 265 -3.27 0.67 -15.22
CA PHE A 265 -2.33 -0.14 -14.47
C PHE A 265 -1.63 -1.11 -15.41
N PHE A 266 -0.30 -1.18 -15.30
CA PHE A 266 0.48 -2.15 -16.06
C PHE A 266 1.65 -2.67 -15.23
N LYS A 267 1.84 -3.99 -15.25
CA LYS A 267 2.95 -4.65 -14.57
C LYS A 267 3.82 -5.42 -15.55
N PHE A 268 5.13 -5.27 -15.40
CA PHE A 268 6.10 -6.12 -16.07
C PHE A 268 6.67 -7.14 -15.10
N GLN A 269 6.47 -8.42 -15.40
CA GLN A 269 7.21 -9.50 -14.75
C GLN A 269 8.67 -9.47 -15.20
N LEU A 270 9.55 -9.18 -14.25
CA LEU A 270 10.98 -9.18 -14.47
C LEU A 270 11.52 -10.60 -14.26
N LYS A 271 12.10 -11.16 -15.33
CA LYS A 271 12.57 -12.55 -15.36
C LYS A 271 14.08 -12.68 -15.32
N GLU A 272 14.82 -11.58 -15.33
CA GLU A 272 16.28 -11.58 -15.42
C GLU A 272 16.82 -10.42 -14.61
N SER A 273 17.97 -10.60 -13.96
CA SER A 273 18.62 -9.53 -13.23
C SER A 273 19.08 -8.42 -14.20
N ALA A 274 18.69 -7.16 -13.96
CA ALA A 274 19.10 -6.00 -14.77
C ALA A 274 18.59 -4.66 -14.22
N LYS A 275 19.03 -3.57 -14.86
CA LYS A 275 18.47 -2.22 -14.71
C LYS A 275 17.25 -2.05 -15.62
N TYR A 276 16.11 -1.73 -15.04
CA TYR A 276 14.83 -1.58 -15.74
C TYR A 276 14.30 -0.15 -15.65
N ARG A 277 13.62 0.28 -16.72
CA ARG A 277 12.83 1.52 -16.80
C ARG A 277 11.56 1.26 -17.59
N ILE A 278 10.50 2.00 -17.31
CA ILE A 278 9.28 2.00 -18.11
C ILE A 278 9.19 3.32 -18.87
N ARG A 279 8.95 3.25 -20.17
CA ARG A 279 8.46 4.38 -20.97
C ARG A 279 6.97 4.18 -21.20
N VAL A 280 6.18 5.21 -20.95
CA VAL A 280 4.75 5.23 -21.29
C VAL A 280 4.58 6.16 -22.48
N ASN A 281 3.86 5.68 -23.50
CA ASN A 281 3.46 6.47 -24.66
C ASN A 281 1.93 6.43 -24.78
N LEU A 282 1.34 7.50 -25.33
CA LEU A 282 -0.01 7.43 -25.88
C LEU A 282 0.05 6.95 -27.32
N VAL A 283 -0.95 6.16 -27.73
CA VAL A 283 -1.07 5.66 -29.10
C VAL A 283 -1.28 6.80 -30.11
N ASP A 284 -2.01 7.85 -29.71
CA ASP A 284 -2.30 9.01 -30.54
C ASP A 284 -1.17 10.05 -30.60
N GLU A 285 -0.09 9.83 -29.83
CA GLU A 285 1.09 10.70 -29.73
C GLU A 285 0.79 12.16 -29.33
N SER A 286 -0.42 12.44 -28.82
CA SER A 286 -0.86 13.79 -28.44
C SER A 286 -0.07 14.39 -27.29
N ILE A 287 0.50 13.54 -26.44
CA ILE A 287 1.31 13.91 -25.27
C ILE A 287 2.69 13.27 -25.39
N LYS A 288 3.73 14.05 -25.07
CA LYS A 288 5.11 13.58 -25.07
C LYS A 288 5.27 12.38 -24.12
N PRO A 289 5.96 11.31 -24.55
CA PRO A 289 6.27 10.17 -23.69
C PRO A 289 7.08 10.57 -22.47
N ARG A 290 6.86 9.85 -21.37
CA ARG A 290 7.65 9.99 -20.13
C ARG A 290 8.32 8.67 -19.80
N LEU A 291 9.58 8.75 -19.34
CA LEU A 291 10.31 7.62 -18.77
C LEU A 291 10.27 7.65 -17.25
N SER A 292 10.17 6.48 -16.65
CA SER A 292 10.34 6.28 -15.21
C SER A 292 11.80 6.50 -14.78
N LYS A 293 12.02 6.54 -13.47
CA LYS A 293 13.36 6.32 -12.90
C LYS A 293 13.89 4.90 -13.19
N THR A 294 15.18 4.68 -12.94
CA THR A 294 15.85 3.38 -13.12
C THR A 294 15.72 2.53 -11.86
N TYR A 295 15.34 1.27 -12.04
CA TYR A 295 15.20 0.26 -10.99
C TYR A 295 16.18 -0.88 -11.23
N GLU A 296 16.73 -1.45 -10.18
CA GLU A 296 17.60 -2.63 -10.25
C GLU A 296 16.85 -3.85 -9.71
N TYR A 297 16.77 -4.91 -10.52
CA TYR A 297 16.07 -6.15 -10.18
C TYR A 297 16.99 -7.36 -10.34
N TYR A 298 16.77 -8.41 -9.54
CA TYR A 298 17.53 -9.67 -9.52
C TYR A 298 16.57 -10.88 -9.43
N LYS A 299 16.71 -11.90 -10.31
CA LYS A 299 15.73 -13.01 -10.48
C LYS A 299 16.07 -14.29 -9.71
N GLN A 300 15.06 -14.95 -9.13
CA GLN A 300 15.13 -16.26 -8.43
C GLN A 300 14.23 -17.32 -9.12
N SER A 301 14.37 -18.63 -8.82
CA SER A 301 13.72 -19.73 -9.56
C SER A 301 13.31 -20.92 -8.68
N SER A 302 12.04 -21.37 -8.76
CA SER A 302 11.44 -22.39 -7.87
C SER A 302 10.99 -23.72 -8.54
N THR A 303 11.01 -24.82 -7.76
CA THR A 303 10.33 -26.13 -8.01
C THR A 303 10.10 -26.93 -6.71
N ASP A 304 8.86 -27.46 -6.51
CA ASP A 304 8.26 -28.43 -5.54
C ASP A 304 9.18 -29.45 -4.79
N LYS A 305 8.98 -30.01 -3.56
CA LYS A 305 8.00 -29.97 -2.43
C LYS A 305 8.47 -30.81 -1.16
N THR A 306 8.34 -30.35 0.12
CA THR A 306 8.02 -31.03 1.46
C THR A 306 8.12 -30.22 2.82
N ILE A 307 7.07 -30.20 3.70
CA ILE A 307 6.55 -29.13 4.64
C ILE A 307 7.41 -28.58 5.84
N THR A 308 7.49 -27.25 6.09
CA THR A 308 7.93 -26.54 7.34
C THR A 308 7.46 -25.05 7.45
N PHE A 309 7.41 -24.37 8.62
CA PHE A 309 7.26 -22.89 8.71
C PHE A 309 8.65 -22.23 8.87
N VAL A 310 8.89 -21.07 8.24
CA VAL A 310 10.24 -20.46 8.19
C VAL A 310 10.19 -18.96 8.38
N GLU A 311 11.07 -18.41 9.20
CA GLU A 311 11.22 -16.97 9.39
C GLU A 311 11.93 -16.31 8.19
N MET A 312 11.41 -15.18 7.74
CA MET A 312 11.97 -14.43 6.63
C MET A 312 13.29 -13.76 7.05
N PRO A 313 14.42 -14.04 6.37
CA PRO A 313 15.68 -13.38 6.66
C PRO A 313 15.68 -11.94 6.11
N ASP A 314 16.72 -11.19 6.49
CA ASP A 314 16.99 -9.88 5.89
C ASP A 314 17.05 -9.96 4.36
N LYS A 315 16.69 -8.86 3.68
CA LYS A 315 16.63 -8.76 2.21
C LYS A 315 17.87 -9.31 1.49
N ASN A 316 19.06 -9.09 2.05
CA ASN A 316 20.31 -9.59 1.46
C ASN A 316 20.39 -11.12 1.52
N ASN A 317 19.81 -11.74 2.54
CA ASN A 317 19.89 -13.16 2.83
C ASN A 317 18.63 -13.95 2.38
N LEU A 318 17.74 -13.33 1.60
CA LEU A 318 16.56 -14.01 1.04
C LEU A 318 16.92 -15.29 0.28
N TRP A 319 18.10 -15.36 -0.34
CA TRP A 319 18.60 -16.57 -1.00
C TRP A 319 18.63 -17.80 -0.08
N LEU A 320 18.82 -17.61 1.24
CA LEU A 320 18.74 -18.70 2.22
C LEU A 320 17.32 -19.24 2.31
N LEU A 321 16.34 -18.33 2.40
CA LEU A 321 14.93 -18.68 2.41
C LEU A 321 14.53 -19.32 1.07
N ASP A 322 15.01 -18.80 -0.05
CA ASP A 322 14.73 -19.37 -1.37
C ASP A 322 15.29 -20.79 -1.50
N VAL A 323 16.50 -21.07 -1.02
CA VAL A 323 17.05 -22.44 -0.96
C VAL A 323 16.13 -23.35 -0.14
N LEU A 324 15.60 -22.86 0.98
CA LEU A 324 14.67 -23.65 1.79
C LEU A 324 13.32 -23.85 1.08
N ILE A 325 12.76 -22.82 0.45
CA ILE A 325 11.53 -22.91 -0.35
C ILE A 325 11.70 -23.85 -1.55
N ASP A 326 12.88 -23.86 -2.16
CA ASP A 326 13.22 -24.69 -3.32
C ASP A 326 13.48 -26.16 -2.94
N THR A 327 13.81 -26.43 -1.68
CA THR A 327 14.21 -27.77 -1.22
C THR A 327 13.28 -28.35 -0.15
N SER A 328 12.22 -27.61 0.22
CA SER A 328 11.24 -27.95 1.24
C SER A 328 9.92 -27.20 0.93
N GLU A 329 8.76 -27.82 1.14
CA GLU A 329 7.45 -27.13 1.14
C GLU A 329 7.48 -26.26 2.38
N ILE A 330 7.19 -24.98 2.22
CA ILE A 330 7.01 -24.10 3.36
C ILE A 330 5.52 -23.79 3.47
N ASN A 331 4.88 -24.10 4.60
CA ASN A 331 3.44 -23.86 4.82
C ASN A 331 3.12 -22.40 5.10
N GLY A 332 4.11 -21.67 5.60
CA GLY A 332 3.97 -20.29 5.98
C GLY A 332 5.31 -19.68 6.28
N ILE A 333 5.44 -18.42 5.91
CA ILE A 333 6.64 -17.63 6.17
C ILE A 333 6.32 -16.66 7.29
N VAL A 334 7.16 -16.63 8.33
CA VAL A 334 7.05 -15.68 9.42
C VAL A 334 7.77 -14.40 9.01
N GLY A 335 7.06 -13.28 8.83
CA GLY A 335 7.65 -12.05 8.31
C GLY A 335 6.66 -10.89 8.26
N ASN A 336 7.06 -9.82 7.56
CA ASN A 336 6.23 -8.62 7.46
C ASN A 336 5.06 -8.84 6.47
N LEU A 337 3.88 -9.16 7.02
CA LEU A 337 2.65 -9.38 6.27
C LEU A 337 2.25 -8.19 5.38
N PHE A 338 2.54 -6.96 5.79
CA PHE A 338 2.09 -5.78 5.03
C PHE A 338 2.77 -5.68 3.66
N LYS A 339 4.03 -6.11 3.57
CA LYS A 339 4.80 -6.14 2.30
C LYS A 339 4.37 -7.28 1.39
N TYR A 340 3.95 -8.39 1.99
CA TYR A 340 3.64 -9.64 1.31
C TYR A 340 2.19 -10.03 1.60
N LYS A 341 1.26 -9.11 1.35
CA LYS A 341 -0.17 -9.26 1.70
C LYS A 341 -0.83 -10.49 1.07
N ASP A 342 -0.35 -10.87 -0.12
CA ASP A 342 -0.82 -12.02 -0.89
C ASP A 342 0.10 -13.24 -0.72
N GLY A 343 1.13 -13.13 0.15
CA GLY A 343 2.16 -14.14 0.37
C GLY A 343 3.52 -13.81 -0.29
N TYR A 344 4.50 -14.68 -0.06
CA TYR A 344 5.82 -14.67 -0.71
C TYR A 344 5.95 -15.95 -1.53
N GLN A 345 6.06 -15.83 -2.87
CA GLN A 345 6.04 -16.97 -3.81
C GLN A 345 4.83 -17.90 -3.61
N ASP A 346 3.63 -17.32 -3.50
CA ASP A 346 2.37 -18.02 -3.23
C ASP A 346 2.28 -18.73 -1.87
N ILE A 347 3.25 -18.50 -0.98
CA ILE A 347 3.26 -19.01 0.40
C ILE A 347 2.73 -17.93 1.34
N PRO A 348 1.70 -18.22 2.15
CA PRO A 348 1.16 -17.25 3.09
C PRO A 348 2.24 -16.69 4.03
N VAL A 349 2.27 -15.37 4.16
CA VAL A 349 3.11 -14.70 5.17
C VAL A 349 2.27 -14.46 6.42
N TYR A 350 2.86 -14.73 7.58
CA TYR A 350 2.28 -14.55 8.90
C TYR A 350 3.18 -13.64 9.72
N ASP A 351 2.59 -12.82 10.59
CA ASP A 351 3.41 -12.14 11.59
C ASP A 351 3.89 -13.11 12.68
N TYR A 352 5.02 -12.79 13.34
CA TYR A 352 5.55 -13.58 14.46
C TYR A 352 4.52 -13.86 15.54
N SER A 353 3.63 -12.91 15.82
CA SER A 353 2.59 -13.06 16.85
C SER A 353 1.45 -14.00 16.45
N GLU A 354 1.31 -14.32 15.16
CA GLU A 354 0.25 -15.20 14.64
C GLU A 354 0.68 -16.68 14.60
N VAL A 355 1.97 -16.96 14.75
CA VAL A 355 2.52 -18.30 14.58
C VAL A 355 2.59 -19.02 15.92
N THR A 356 1.69 -19.99 16.12
CA THR A 356 1.65 -20.84 17.33
C THR A 356 2.47 -22.13 17.21
N HIS A 357 3.12 -22.35 16.07
CA HIS A 357 3.91 -23.54 15.76
C HIS A 357 5.40 -23.22 15.79
N ASP A 358 6.24 -24.23 16.03
CA ASP A 358 7.68 -24.08 15.86
C ASP A 358 8.00 -23.72 14.40
N PHE A 359 8.78 -22.67 14.21
CA PHE A 359 9.29 -22.24 12.91
C PHE A 359 10.82 -22.27 12.91
N ILE A 360 11.41 -22.36 11.72
CA ILE A 360 12.85 -22.24 11.55
C ILE A 360 13.22 -20.77 11.64
N PRO A 361 13.97 -20.32 12.68
CA PRO A 361 14.34 -18.92 12.79
C PRO A 361 15.38 -18.52 11.73
N ALA A 362 15.41 -17.23 11.39
CA ALA A 362 16.26 -16.66 10.34
C ALA A 362 17.75 -16.96 10.60
N SER A 363 18.14 -17.01 11.87
CA SER A 363 19.49 -17.33 12.34
C SER A 363 19.95 -18.76 12.02
N LYS A 364 19.03 -19.71 11.85
CA LYS A 364 19.35 -21.12 11.51
C LYS A 364 19.35 -21.40 10.01
N LEU A 365 18.86 -20.45 9.20
CA LEU A 365 18.71 -20.66 7.75
C LEU A 365 20.04 -20.92 7.06
N LEU A 366 21.12 -20.26 7.50
CA LEU A 366 22.43 -20.47 6.90
C LEU A 366 22.87 -21.93 7.02
N SER A 367 22.86 -22.48 8.23
CA SER A 367 23.24 -23.88 8.46
C SER A 367 22.37 -24.86 7.67
N ILE A 368 21.05 -24.61 7.65
CA ILE A 368 20.09 -25.51 7.00
C ILE A 368 20.23 -25.42 5.48
N ALA A 369 20.36 -24.22 4.92
CA ALA A 369 20.57 -24.02 3.50
C ALA A 369 21.86 -24.71 3.02
N LEU A 370 22.95 -24.61 3.79
CA LEU A 370 24.22 -25.27 3.48
C LEU A 370 24.08 -26.80 3.48
N GLU A 371 23.39 -27.37 4.45
CA GLU A 371 23.08 -28.81 4.52
C GLU A 371 22.26 -29.25 3.30
N LYS A 372 21.17 -28.52 3.01
CA LYS A 372 20.32 -28.78 1.84
C LYS A 372 21.10 -28.72 0.54
N ILE A 373 22.01 -27.75 0.39
CA ILE A 373 22.87 -27.59 -0.79
C ILE A 373 23.86 -28.76 -0.91
N ALA A 374 24.43 -29.23 0.20
CA ALA A 374 25.34 -30.37 0.21
C ALA A 374 24.66 -31.68 -0.22
N ASP A 375 23.37 -31.82 0.10
CA ASP A 375 22.56 -32.99 -0.22
C ASP A 375 21.90 -32.93 -1.61
N MET A 376 22.07 -31.83 -2.35
CA MET A 376 21.51 -31.70 -3.70
C MET A 376 22.10 -32.74 -4.66
N ASP A 377 21.25 -33.33 -5.51
CA ASP A 377 21.72 -34.11 -6.64
C ASP A 377 22.52 -33.24 -7.62
N HIS A 378 23.34 -33.87 -8.46
CA HIS A 378 24.22 -33.16 -9.39
C HIS A 378 23.49 -32.18 -10.31
N ILE A 379 22.27 -32.49 -10.75
CA ILE A 379 21.48 -31.65 -11.67
C ILE A 379 20.99 -30.41 -10.90
N THR A 380 20.44 -30.61 -9.70
CA THR A 380 19.92 -29.56 -8.82
C THR A 380 21.04 -28.65 -8.31
N PHE A 381 22.17 -29.23 -7.91
CA PHE A 381 23.36 -28.49 -7.48
C PHE A 381 23.97 -27.67 -8.63
N THR A 382 24.05 -28.23 -9.84
CA THR A 382 24.55 -27.49 -11.02
C THR A 382 23.61 -26.34 -11.39
N ARG A 383 22.30 -26.54 -11.23
CA ARG A 383 21.30 -25.48 -11.41
C ARG A 383 21.46 -24.38 -10.37
N PHE A 384 21.62 -24.74 -9.09
CA PHE A 384 21.89 -23.81 -7.99
C PHE A 384 23.16 -22.98 -8.26
N LEU A 385 24.28 -23.61 -8.65
CA LEU A 385 25.51 -22.90 -8.99
C LEU A 385 25.34 -21.92 -10.14
N LYS A 386 24.63 -22.33 -11.20
CA LYS A 386 24.37 -21.49 -12.39
C LYS A 386 23.46 -20.30 -12.06
N ASN A 387 22.46 -20.51 -11.22
CA ASN A 387 21.52 -19.46 -10.82
C ASN A 387 22.17 -18.41 -9.91
N ASN A 388 23.26 -18.76 -9.24
CA ASN A 388 23.93 -17.90 -8.27
C ASN A 388 25.35 -17.47 -8.70
N GLU A 389 25.76 -17.77 -9.95
CA GLU A 389 27.10 -17.52 -10.47
C GLU A 389 27.52 -16.04 -10.45
N ASP A 390 26.55 -15.15 -10.69
CA ASP A 390 26.70 -13.69 -10.72
C ASP A 390 26.17 -13.00 -9.44
N SER A 391 26.02 -13.75 -8.34
CA SER A 391 25.53 -13.17 -7.09
C SER A 391 26.52 -12.14 -6.54
N ASN A 392 26.01 -10.99 -6.10
CA ASN A 392 26.79 -9.97 -5.39
C ASN A 392 26.61 -10.06 -3.86
N ASN A 393 25.89 -11.08 -3.36
CA ASN A 393 25.76 -11.28 -1.91
C ASN A 393 27.11 -11.78 -1.34
N PRO A 394 27.74 -11.06 -0.38
CA PRO A 394 29.06 -11.42 0.13
C PRO A 394 29.15 -12.84 0.71
N LEU A 395 28.14 -13.26 1.48
CA LEU A 395 28.08 -14.59 2.10
C LEU A 395 27.94 -15.71 1.06
N LEU A 396 27.08 -15.51 0.06
CA LEU A 396 26.88 -16.46 -1.03
C LEU A 396 28.11 -16.53 -1.95
N VAL A 397 28.76 -15.40 -2.23
CA VAL A 397 30.01 -15.35 -3.01
C VAL A 397 31.13 -16.09 -2.28
N GLU A 398 31.29 -15.85 -0.98
CA GLU A 398 32.28 -16.56 -0.14
C GLU A 398 32.04 -18.07 -0.17
N PHE A 399 30.78 -18.49 0.00
CA PHE A 399 30.40 -19.90 -0.06
C PHE A 399 30.66 -20.55 -1.43
N LEU A 400 30.26 -19.89 -2.52
CA LEU A 400 30.51 -20.40 -3.89
C LEU A 400 32.01 -20.46 -4.21
N THR A 401 32.79 -19.50 -3.71
CA THR A 401 34.25 -19.48 -3.86
C THR A 401 34.90 -20.66 -3.13
N PHE A 402 34.46 -20.93 -1.90
CA PHE A 402 34.90 -22.10 -1.13
C PHE A 402 34.60 -23.42 -1.86
N LEU A 403 33.39 -23.57 -2.41
CA LEU A 403 33.01 -24.76 -3.18
C LEU A 403 33.86 -24.96 -4.44
N ARG A 404 34.20 -23.87 -5.13
CA ARG A 404 35.08 -23.90 -6.32
C ARG A 404 36.52 -24.26 -5.98
N ALA A 405 37.02 -23.84 -4.82
CA ALA A 405 38.38 -24.15 -4.36
C ALA A 405 38.57 -25.62 -3.90
N LYS A 406 37.47 -26.35 -3.65
CA LYS A 406 37.48 -27.77 -3.25
C LYS A 406 37.23 -28.76 -4.39
N ARG A 407 36.96 -28.28 -5.59
CA ARG A 407 36.97 -29.07 -6.83
C ARG A 407 38.33 -28.96 -7.50
#